data_AF-A0A255SZA4-F1
#
_entry.id   AF-A0A255SZA4-F1
#
_cell.length_a   1.000
_cell.length_b   1.000
_cell.length_c   1.000
_cell.angle_alpha   90.00
_cell.angle_beta   90.00
_cell.angle_gamma   90.00
#
_symmetry.space_group_name_H-M   'P 1'
#
loop_
_entity.id
_entity.type
_entity.pdbx_description
1 polymer ?
#
loop_
_entity_poly.entity_id
_entity_poly.type
_entity_poly.pdbx_seq_one_letter_code
_entity_poly.pdbx_strand_id
1 'polypeptide(L)'
;MIREYQESELTLPEISSKHGIASSTLVGWLSKFNKGGKDALARKQPSPREQSKSIMKRLPKEECEKENERLRKENERLRAENLLLKKVKALVEERESRNRRIGRGPLTN
;
A
#
# COMPACT_ATOMS: atom_id res chain seq x y z
N MET A 1 25.86 22.48 13.72
CA MET A 1 24.94 23.45 14.35
C MET A 1 24.90 23.39 15.87
N ILE A 2 24.12 22.54 16.55
CA ILE A 2 24.03 22.63 18.03
C ILE A 2 25.33 22.22 18.72
N ARG A 3 25.98 21.14 18.27
CA ARG A 3 27.32 20.77 18.77
C ARG A 3 28.36 21.82 18.44
N GLU A 4 28.31 22.33 17.22
CA GLU A 4 29.18 23.42 16.77
C GLU A 4 29.01 24.68 17.64
N TYR A 5 27.81 25.00 18.11
CA TYR A 5 27.58 26.05 19.11
C TYR A 5 28.21 25.75 20.47
N GLN A 6 28.29 24.48 20.87
CA GLN A 6 28.92 24.08 22.14
C GLN A 6 30.45 23.99 22.03
N GLU A 7 30.97 23.71 20.84
CA GLU A 7 32.39 23.49 20.57
C GLU A 7 33.10 24.76 20.04
N SER A 8 32.36 25.74 19.54
CA SER A 8 32.89 27.02 19.06
C SER A 8 32.49 28.17 19.98
N GLU A 9 33.32 29.21 20.06
CA GLU A 9 32.98 30.45 20.77
C GLU A 9 32.07 31.38 19.97
N LEU A 10 31.30 30.85 19.02
CA LEU A 10 30.41 31.63 18.16
C LEU A 10 29.09 31.93 18.87
N THR A 11 28.63 33.16 18.70
CA THR A 11 27.35 33.63 19.21
C THR A 11 26.18 33.07 18.40
N LEU A 12 24.99 33.01 19.02
CA LEU A 12 23.77 32.51 18.35
C LEU A 12 23.48 33.20 17.01
N PRO A 13 23.65 34.54 16.85
CA PRO A 13 23.45 35.22 15.57
C PRO A 13 24.46 34.81 14.48
N GLU A 14 25.70 34.51 14.84
CA GLU A 14 26.73 34.09 13.89
C GLU A 14 26.44 32.69 13.36
N ILE A 15 26.00 31.77 14.22
CA ILE A 15 25.59 30.41 13.81
C ILE A 15 24.28 30.46 13.01
N SER A 16 23.34 31.31 13.42
CA SER A 16 22.11 31.58 12.68
C SER A 16 22.41 32.03 11.25
N SER A 17 23.31 33.01 11.10
CA SER A 17 23.74 33.52 9.80
C SER A 17 24.47 32.47 8.98
N LYS A 18 25.39 31.71 9.59
CA LYS A 18 26.17 30.66 8.92
C LYS A 18 25.30 29.57 8.31
N HIS A 19 24.23 29.18 9.00
CA HIS A 19 23.35 28.10 8.57
C HIS A 19 22.05 28.58 7.91
N GLY A 20 21.83 29.91 7.82
CA GLY A 20 20.63 30.49 7.22
C GLY A 20 19.33 30.17 7.95
N ILE A 21 19.39 29.98 9.27
CA ILE A 21 18.22 29.61 10.10
C ILE A 21 17.93 30.73 11.08
N ALA A 22 16.66 31.06 11.31
CA ALA A 22 16.26 32.06 12.29
C ALA A 22 16.78 31.73 13.71
N SER A 23 17.34 32.73 14.41
CA SER A 23 17.86 32.58 15.78
C SER A 23 16.83 31.98 16.75
N SER A 24 15.54 32.30 16.59
CA SER A 24 14.45 31.75 17.38
C SER A 24 14.31 30.22 17.24
N THR A 25 14.56 29.69 16.04
CA THR A 25 14.55 28.24 15.77
C THR A 25 15.74 27.56 16.45
N LEU A 26 16.92 28.19 16.39
CA LEU A 26 18.12 27.70 17.06
C LEU A 26 17.94 27.64 18.59
N VAL A 27 17.35 28.67 19.20
CA VAL A 27 17.01 28.68 20.63
C VAL A 27 16.03 27.55 20.99
N GLY A 28 15.00 27.33 20.15
CA GLY A 28 14.06 26.23 20.35
C GLY A 28 14.71 24.86 20.29
N TRP A 29 15.67 24.65 19.38
CA TRP A 29 16.43 23.41 19.29
C TRP A 29 17.41 23.23 20.46
N LEU A 30 18.07 24.30 20.90
CA LEU A 30 18.96 24.26 22.05
C LEU A 30 18.20 23.90 23.34
N SER A 31 17.01 24.46 23.53
CA SER A 31 16.14 24.10 24.65
C SER A 31 15.71 22.63 24.62
N LYS A 32 15.35 22.09 23.44
CA LYS A 32 15.02 20.67 23.27
C LYS A 32 16.22 19.78 23.55
N PHE A 33 17.39 20.17 23.04
CA PHE A 33 18.63 19.44 23.24
C PHE A 33 19.07 19.41 24.71
N ASN A 34 18.95 20.53 25.43
CA ASN A 34 19.27 20.56 26.87
C ASN A 34 18.33 19.69 27.71
N LYS A 35 17.07 19.51 27.27
CA LYS A 35 16.06 18.73 28.00
C LYS A 35 16.14 17.23 27.76
N GLY A 36 16.53 16.80 26.56
CA GLY A 36 16.50 15.37 26.20
C GLY A 36 17.53 14.97 25.15
N GLY A 37 18.63 15.71 25.06
CA GLY A 37 19.75 15.42 24.18
C GLY A 37 19.35 15.36 22.70
N LYS A 38 20.02 14.47 21.97
CA LYS A 38 19.79 14.27 20.53
C LYS A 38 18.40 13.70 20.25
N ASP A 39 17.90 12.84 21.12
CA ASP A 39 16.62 12.15 20.92
C ASP A 39 15.43 13.12 20.98
N ALA A 40 15.54 14.20 21.76
CA ALA A 40 14.52 15.25 21.80
C ALA A 40 14.43 16.11 20.53
N LEU A 41 15.44 16.05 19.65
CA LEU A 41 15.42 16.68 18.33
C LEU A 41 14.89 15.74 17.25
N ALA A 42 14.82 14.43 17.53
CA ALA A 42 14.22 13.49 16.61
C ALA A 42 12.74 13.85 16.38
N ARG A 43 12.29 13.75 15.13
CA ARG A 43 10.87 13.89 14.81
C ARG A 43 10.10 12.83 15.59
N LYS A 44 9.09 13.21 16.37
CA LYS A 44 8.15 12.25 16.95
C LYS A 44 7.57 11.45 15.79
N GLN A 45 7.84 10.15 15.77
CA GLN A 45 7.11 9.26 14.89
C GLN A 45 5.63 9.34 15.28
N PRO A 46 4.72 9.51 14.32
CA PRO A 46 3.29 9.48 14.62
C PRO A 46 2.99 8.16 15.32
N SER A 47 2.23 8.24 16.41
CA SER A 47 1.80 7.07 17.16
C SER A 47 1.12 6.07 16.21
N PRO A 48 1.19 4.74 16.45
CA PRO A 48 0.39 3.77 15.71
C PRO A 48 -1.11 4.14 15.62
N ARG A 49 -1.63 4.86 16.63
CA ARG A 49 -3.00 5.38 16.65
C ARG A 49 -3.24 6.56 15.71
N GLU A 50 -2.21 7.35 15.43
CA GLU A 50 -2.27 8.48 14.49
C GLU A 50 -2.08 7.99 13.05
N GLN A 51 -1.20 7.01 12.86
CA GLN A 51 -1.02 6.33 11.57
C GLN A 51 -2.30 5.61 11.12
N SER A 52 -2.99 4.92 12.03
CA SER A 52 -4.27 4.24 11.72
C SER A 52 -5.40 5.21 11.37
N LYS A 53 -5.45 6.41 11.96
CA LYS A 53 -6.43 7.44 11.58
C LYS A 53 -6.20 7.98 10.16
N SER A 54 -4.94 8.09 9.72
CA SER A 54 -4.58 8.57 8.38
C SER A 54 -4.96 7.58 7.27
N ILE A 55 -4.95 6.26 7.57
CA ILE A 55 -5.23 5.21 6.58
C ILE A 55 -6.74 5.00 6.39
N MET A 56 -7.57 5.48 7.32
CA MET A 56 -9.01 5.19 7.35
C MET A 56 -9.89 6.30 6.75
N LYS A 57 -9.52 6.86 5.60
CA LYS A 57 -10.54 7.37 4.66
C LYS A 57 -11.20 6.14 4.01
N ARG A 58 -11.98 5.39 4.80
CA ARG A 58 -12.76 4.25 4.30
C ARG A 58 -13.77 4.79 3.30
N LEU A 59 -13.83 4.18 2.11
CA LEU A 59 -15.04 4.28 1.27
C LEU A 59 -16.27 3.93 2.15
N PRO A 60 -17.43 4.56 1.90
CA PRO A 60 -18.66 4.23 2.62
C PRO A 60 -18.85 2.71 2.65
N LYS A 61 -19.06 2.13 3.83
CA LYS A 61 -19.16 0.67 4.01
C LYS A 61 -20.20 0.05 3.05
N GLU A 62 -21.26 0.80 2.79
CA GLU A 62 -22.35 0.44 1.87
C GLU A 62 -21.88 0.24 0.42
N GLU A 63 -20.96 1.07 -0.08
CA GLU A 63 -20.39 0.92 -1.43
C GLU A 63 -19.52 -0.32 -1.53
N CYS A 64 -18.75 -0.61 -0.48
CA CYS A 64 -17.93 -1.82 -0.39
C CYS A 64 -18.80 -3.09 -0.37
N GLU A 65 -19.88 -3.08 0.38
CA GLU A 65 -20.82 -4.21 0.46
C GLU A 65 -21.51 -4.45 -0.89
N LYS A 66 -21.92 -3.37 -1.57
CA LYS A 66 -22.54 -3.45 -2.91
C LYS A 66 -21.59 -4.02 -3.96
N GLU A 67 -20.32 -3.60 -3.98
CA GLU A 67 -19.35 -4.16 -4.92
C GLU A 67 -19.05 -5.63 -4.59
N ASN A 68 -18.97 -6.00 -3.32
CA ASN A 68 -18.82 -7.41 -2.91
C ASN A 68 -19.98 -8.28 -3.40
N GLU A 69 -21.22 -7.80 -3.30
CA GLU A 69 -22.39 -8.52 -3.81
C GLU A 69 -22.32 -8.68 -5.33
N ARG A 70 -21.95 -7.62 -6.06
CA ARG A 70 -21.75 -7.67 -7.53
C ARG A 70 -20.72 -8.73 -7.91
N LEU A 71 -19.57 -8.73 -7.24
CA LEU A 71 -18.48 -9.67 -7.48
C LEU A 71 -18.88 -11.12 -7.18
N ARG A 72 -19.68 -11.35 -6.14
CA ARG A 72 -20.20 -12.70 -5.83
C ARG A 72 -21.10 -13.24 -6.93
N LYS A 73 -22.04 -12.43 -7.42
CA LYS A 73 -22.93 -12.80 -8.54
C LYS A 73 -22.16 -13.14 -9.81
N GLU A 74 -21.17 -12.30 -10.14
CA GLU A 74 -20.32 -12.54 -11.32
C GLU A 74 -19.46 -13.80 -11.15
N ASN A 75 -18.93 -14.06 -9.95
CA ASN A 75 -18.17 -15.29 -9.69
C ASN A 75 -19.03 -16.54 -9.84
N GLU A 76 -20.27 -16.52 -9.36
CA GLU A 76 -21.22 -17.61 -9.51
C GLU A 76 -21.56 -17.86 -10.99
N ARG A 77 -21.85 -16.79 -11.75
CA ARG A 77 -22.09 -16.85 -13.19
C ARG A 77 -20.91 -17.50 -13.92
N LEU A 78 -19.69 -17.03 -13.65
CA LEU A 78 -18.46 -17.55 -14.25
C LEU A 78 -18.19 -19.01 -13.86
N ARG A 79 -18.55 -19.43 -12.64
CA ARG A 79 -18.43 -20.84 -12.22
C ARG A 79 -19.38 -21.74 -13.00
N ALA A 80 -20.62 -21.30 -13.21
CA ALA A 80 -21.60 -22.04 -14.01
C ALA A 80 -21.14 -22.16 -15.47
N GLU A 81 -20.67 -21.06 -16.05
CA GLU A 81 -20.12 -21.04 -17.42
C GLU A 81 -18.92 -21.97 -17.57
N ASN A 82 -17.97 -21.93 -16.62
CA ASN A 82 -16.83 -22.83 -16.60
C ASN A 82 -17.23 -24.31 -16.48
N LEU A 83 -18.25 -24.62 -15.69
CA LEU A 83 -18.75 -26.00 -15.57
C LEU A 83 -19.31 -26.51 -16.90
N LEU A 84 -20.10 -25.68 -17.58
CA LEU A 84 -20.63 -26.00 -18.90
C LEU A 84 -19.52 -26.18 -19.94
N LEU A 85 -18.54 -25.28 -19.97
CA LEU A 85 -17.39 -25.37 -20.87
C LEU A 85 -16.58 -26.65 -20.64
N LYS A 86 -16.36 -27.05 -19.37
CA LYS A 86 -15.69 -28.32 -19.05
C LYS A 86 -16.49 -29.52 -19.55
N LYS A 87 -17.81 -29.51 -19.40
CA LYS A 87 -18.68 -30.58 -19.90
C LYS A 87 -18.65 -30.66 -21.43
N VAL A 88 -18.68 -29.53 -22.13
CA VAL A 88 -18.56 -29.50 -23.59
C VAL A 88 -17.21 -30.03 -24.05
N LYS A 89 -16.10 -29.61 -23.42
CA LYS A 89 -14.76 -30.11 -23.74
C LYS A 89 -14.66 -31.62 -23.57
N ALA A 90 -15.17 -32.17 -22.47
CA ALA A 90 -15.18 -33.61 -22.23
C ALA A 90 -15.94 -34.39 -23.32
N LEU A 91 -17.10 -33.89 -23.76
CA LEU A 91 -17.89 -34.51 -24.84
C LEU A 91 -17.16 -34.46 -26.19
N VAL A 92 -16.49 -33.35 -26.49
CA VAL A 92 -15.68 -33.22 -27.71
C VAL A 92 -14.50 -34.19 -27.69
N GLU A 93 -13.75 -34.24 -26.59
CA GLU A 93 -12.63 -35.14 -26.41
C GLU A 93 -13.05 -36.62 -26.51
N GLU A 94 -14.20 -36.99 -25.94
CA GLU A 94 -14.79 -38.32 -26.07
C GLU A 94 -15.15 -38.66 -27.52
N ARG A 95 -15.83 -37.73 -28.21
CA ARG A 95 -16.20 -37.88 -29.63
C ARG A 95 -14.99 -38.04 -30.52
N GLU A 96 -13.97 -37.22 -30.35
CA GLU A 96 -12.72 -37.32 -31.10
C GLU A 96 -12.00 -38.63 -30.82
N SER A 97 -11.93 -39.05 -29.55
CA SER A 97 -11.34 -40.33 -29.16
C SER A 97 -12.05 -41.51 -29.81
N ARG A 98 -13.38 -41.46 -29.89
CA ARG A 98 -14.18 -42.45 -30.61
C ARG A 98 -13.92 -42.42 -32.11
N ASN A 99 -13.87 -41.23 -32.73
CA ASN A 99 -13.56 -41.09 -34.16
C ASN A 99 -12.17 -41.64 -34.51
N ARG A 100 -11.15 -41.34 -33.69
CA ARG A 100 -9.80 -41.91 -33.81
C ARG A 100 -9.81 -43.44 -33.77
N ARG A 101 -10.58 -44.05 -32.85
CA ARG A 101 -10.72 -45.51 -32.75
C ARG A 101 -11.41 -46.13 -33.98
N ILE A 102 -12.35 -45.42 -34.59
CA ILE A 102 -13.14 -45.91 -35.74
C ILE A 102 -12.45 -45.56 -37.08
N GLY A 103 -11.31 -44.86 -37.06
CA GLY A 103 -10.61 -44.43 -38.27
C GLY A 103 -11.34 -43.33 -39.05
N ARG A 104 -12.32 -42.64 -38.44
CA ARG A 104 -12.99 -41.48 -39.06
C ARG A 104 -12.19 -40.22 -38.71
N GLY A 105 -11.72 -39.51 -39.73
CA GLY A 105 -10.99 -38.24 -39.57
C GLY A 105 -11.79 -37.15 -38.85
N PRO A 106 -11.15 -36.01 -38.52
CA PRO A 106 -11.79 -34.92 -37.80
C PRO A 106 -13.04 -34.43 -38.54
N LEU A 107 -14.16 -34.29 -37.84
CA LEU A 107 -15.36 -33.66 -38.39
C LEU A 107 -15.21 -32.14 -38.25
N THR A 108 -14.57 -31.52 -39.24
CA THR A 108 -14.50 -30.06 -39.41
C THR A 108 -15.75 -29.59 -40.15
N ASN A 109 -16.41 -28.55 -39.65
CA ASN A 109 -17.34 -27.71 -40.40
C ASN A 109 -16.95 -26.26 -40.15
#